data_AF-A0A2D6JC59-F1
#
_entry.id   AF-A0A2D6JC59-F1
#
_cell.length_a   1.000
_cell.length_b   1.000
_cell.length_c   1.000
_cell.angle_alpha   90.00
_cell.angle_beta   90.00
_cell.angle_gamma   90.00
#
_symmetry.space_group_name_H-M   'P 1'
#
loop_
_entity.id
_entity.type
_entity.pdbx_description
1 polymer ?
#
loop_
_entity_poly.entity_id
_entity_poly.type
_entity_poly.pdbx_seq_one_letter_code
_entity_poly.pdbx_strand_id
1 'polypeptide(L)'
;MVLETKKDSRGRPVGSPIREKIKQILGALGCAYGYEIHKVYLLAFEPLEARQIYYHLKKGVQQDEFKEYGIEQIQGNYTWGSTSTRKYYSLDPNLVIEIPDSVFSAMRVLGLKYKEKPRKMDDKFTNKGSLGKEVSSDKEHKKSGVNESNISRPHKTYG
;
A
#
# COMPACT_ATOMS: atom_id res chain seq x y z
N MET A 1 -12.28 9.51 -41.57
CA MET A 1 -12.04 8.10 -41.20
C MET A 1 -11.54 8.09 -39.77
N VAL A 2 -12.36 7.61 -38.83
CA VAL A 2 -11.97 7.46 -37.42
C VAL A 2 -11.35 6.07 -37.29
N LEU A 3 -10.08 6.01 -36.88
CA LEU A 3 -9.38 4.76 -36.66
C LEU A 3 -9.85 4.17 -35.33
N GLU A 4 -10.80 3.22 -35.38
CA GLU A 4 -11.14 2.38 -34.25
C GLU A 4 -10.03 1.33 -34.03
N THR A 5 -9.25 1.49 -32.96
CA THR A 5 -8.24 0.50 -32.57
C THR A 5 -8.91 -0.67 -31.87
N LYS A 6 -9.03 -1.80 -32.59
CA LYS A 6 -9.46 -3.10 -32.05
C LYS A 6 -8.42 -3.61 -31.04
N LYS A 7 -8.79 -3.66 -29.75
CA LYS A 7 -7.91 -4.16 -28.68
C LYS A 7 -7.93 -5.69 -28.65
N ASP A 8 -6.86 -6.31 -29.14
CA ASP A 8 -6.70 -7.76 -29.08
C ASP A 8 -6.64 -8.27 -27.62
N SER A 9 -7.68 -9.00 -27.20
CA SER A 9 -7.79 -9.59 -25.87
C SER A 9 -7.46 -11.09 -25.91
N ARG A 10 -6.17 -11.42 -25.83
CA ARG A 10 -5.71 -12.73 -25.35
C ARG A 10 -4.79 -12.50 -24.15
N GLY A 11 -5.40 -12.39 -22.98
CA GLY A 11 -4.74 -12.22 -21.68
C GLY A 11 -5.72 -11.77 -20.61
N ARG A 12 -5.50 -12.19 -19.35
CA ARG A 12 -6.25 -11.65 -18.19
C ARG A 12 -6.03 -10.13 -18.19
N PRO A 13 -7.09 -9.30 -18.08
CA PRO A 13 -6.91 -7.86 -18.07
C PRO A 13 -5.85 -7.48 -17.03
N VAL A 14 -4.87 -6.68 -17.45
CA VAL A 14 -3.73 -6.28 -16.61
C VAL A 14 -4.22 -5.45 -15.41
N GLY A 15 -5.40 -4.82 -15.54
CA GLY A 15 -6.07 -4.05 -14.51
C GLY A 15 -7.05 -4.87 -13.65
N SER A 16 -7.22 -4.43 -12.40
CA SER A 16 -8.31 -4.85 -11.52
C SER A 16 -9.31 -3.70 -11.38
N PRO A 17 -10.63 -3.96 -11.49
CA PRO A 17 -11.64 -2.91 -11.31
C PRO A 17 -11.55 -2.26 -9.92
N ILE A 18 -11.13 -3.02 -8.91
CA ILE A 18 -10.92 -2.51 -7.55
C ILE A 18 -9.75 -1.54 -7.51
N ARG A 19 -8.63 -1.84 -8.20
CA ARG A 19 -7.48 -0.92 -8.25
C ARG A 19 -7.80 0.35 -9.03
N GLU A 20 -8.63 0.26 -10.08
CA GLU A 20 -9.12 1.44 -10.79
C GLU A 20 -9.94 2.37 -9.87
N LYS A 21 -10.87 1.80 -9.11
CA LYS A 21 -11.66 2.53 -8.11
C LYS A 21 -10.78 3.15 -7.02
N ILE A 22 -9.75 2.43 -6.56
CA ILE A 22 -8.76 2.98 -5.61
C ILE A 22 -7.98 4.14 -6.23
N LYS A 23 -7.60 4.06 -7.52
CA LYS A 23 -6.95 5.18 -8.22
C LYS A 23 -7.86 6.41 -8.28
N GLN A 24 -9.16 6.24 -8.52
CA GLN A 24 -10.13 7.35 -8.50
C GLN A 24 -10.23 8.00 -7.11
N ILE A 25 -10.28 7.20 -6.04
CA ILE A 25 -10.28 7.71 -4.66
C ILE A 25 -8.99 8.47 -4.36
N LEU A 26 -7.83 7.92 -4.74
CA LEU A 26 -6.54 8.56 -4.53
C LEU A 26 -6.36 9.81 -5.38
N GLY A 27 -6.87 9.84 -6.61
CA GLY A 27 -6.90 11.03 -7.46
C GLY A 27 -7.75 12.15 -6.85
N ALA A 28 -8.81 11.81 -6.13
CA ALA A 28 -9.65 12.77 -5.43
C ALA A 28 -9.04 13.26 -4.10
N LEU A 29 -8.39 12.38 -3.34
CA LEU A 29 -7.82 12.73 -2.03
C LEU A 29 -6.38 13.24 -2.08
N GLY A 30 -5.66 12.96 -3.17
CA GLY A 30 -4.22 13.14 -3.33
C GLY A 30 -3.38 12.14 -2.51
N CYS A 31 -3.66 12.01 -1.21
CA CYS A 31 -3.00 11.06 -0.32
C CYS A 31 -3.95 10.53 0.77
N ALA A 32 -3.97 9.20 0.97
CA ALA A 32 -4.85 8.56 1.95
C ALA A 32 -4.24 7.27 2.51
N TYR A 33 -4.66 6.88 3.71
CA TYR A 33 -4.25 5.60 4.32
C TYR A 33 -5.29 4.51 4.05
N GLY A 34 -4.90 3.24 4.15
CA GLY A 34 -5.73 2.11 3.69
C GLY A 34 -7.17 2.08 4.25
N TYR A 35 -7.35 2.42 5.53
CA TYR A 35 -8.68 2.44 6.14
C TYR A 35 -9.53 3.66 5.71
N GLU A 36 -8.92 4.80 5.43
CA GLU A 36 -9.62 5.96 4.85
C GLU A 36 -10.09 5.65 3.43
N ILE A 37 -9.23 5.02 2.62
CA ILE A 37 -9.59 4.55 1.27
C ILE A 37 -10.77 3.57 1.35
N HIS A 38 -10.73 2.63 2.30
CA HIS A 38 -11.81 1.66 2.50
C HIS A 38 -13.15 2.34 2.84
N LYS A 39 -13.16 3.35 3.71
CA LYS A 39 -14.39 4.10 4.04
C LYS A 39 -14.99 4.80 2.83
N VAL A 40 -14.17 5.48 2.03
CA VAL A 40 -14.64 6.13 0.80
C VAL A 40 -15.15 5.08 -0.18
N TYR A 41 -14.43 3.97 -0.31
CA TYR A 41 -14.80 2.88 -1.21
C TYR A 41 -16.19 2.31 -0.87
N LEU A 42 -16.45 2.03 0.41
CA LEU A 42 -17.74 1.50 0.86
C LEU A 42 -18.93 2.42 0.59
N LEU A 43 -18.70 3.74 0.56
CA LEU A 43 -19.75 4.71 0.28
C LEU A 43 -19.92 4.99 -1.21
N ALA A 44 -18.84 4.89 -2.00
CA ALA A 44 -18.84 5.26 -3.41
C ALA A 44 -19.11 4.09 -4.36
N PHE A 45 -18.84 2.84 -3.92
CA PHE A 45 -18.84 1.64 -4.75
C PHE A 45 -19.47 0.44 -4.03
N GLU A 46 -19.35 -0.75 -4.61
CA GLU A 46 -19.88 -1.98 -4.02
C GLU A 46 -19.12 -2.35 -2.73
N PRO A 47 -19.78 -3.00 -1.76
CA PRO A 47 -19.13 -3.37 -0.51
C PRO A 47 -17.91 -4.26 -0.75
N LEU A 48 -16.82 -3.94 -0.05
CA LEU A 48 -15.57 -4.70 -0.13
C LEU A 48 -14.95 -4.81 1.27
N GLU A 49 -14.36 -5.97 1.55
CA GLU A 49 -13.63 -6.18 2.79
C GLU A 49 -12.36 -5.32 2.86
N ALA A 50 -12.07 -4.77 4.04
CA ALA A 50 -10.87 -3.96 4.24
C ALA A 50 -9.59 -4.72 3.84
N ARG A 51 -9.54 -6.03 4.11
CA ARG A 51 -8.42 -6.91 3.74
C ARG A 51 -8.17 -6.92 2.23
N GLN A 52 -9.22 -6.87 1.42
CA GLN A 52 -9.08 -6.81 -0.04
C GLN A 52 -8.51 -5.47 -0.48
N ILE A 53 -8.93 -4.36 0.13
CA ILE A 53 -8.31 -3.05 -0.12
C ILE A 53 -6.80 -3.10 0.17
N TYR A 54 -6.37 -3.64 1.32
CA TYR A 54 -4.94 -3.75 1.64
C TYR A 54 -4.17 -4.66 0.67
N TYR A 55 -4.79 -5.76 0.23
CA TYR A 55 -4.22 -6.61 -0.82
C TYR A 55 -4.02 -5.84 -2.13
N HIS A 56 -5.04 -5.09 -2.56
CA HIS A 56 -5.00 -4.31 -3.79
C HIS A 56 -4.02 -3.14 -3.74
N LEU A 57 -3.90 -2.48 -2.59
CA LEU A 57 -2.90 -1.44 -2.35
C LEU A 57 -1.48 -2.02 -2.43
N LYS A 58 -1.21 -3.12 -1.73
CA LYS A 58 0.10 -3.79 -1.77
C LYS A 58 0.45 -4.21 -3.20
N LYS A 59 -0.51 -4.82 -3.91
CA LYS A 59 -0.31 -5.28 -5.29
C LYS A 59 -0.13 -4.11 -6.26
N GLY A 60 -0.89 -3.03 -6.11
CA GLY A 60 -0.74 -1.87 -6.97
C GLY A 60 0.58 -1.14 -6.76
N VAL A 61 1.11 -1.09 -5.52
CA VAL A 61 2.49 -0.61 -5.28
C VAL A 61 3.53 -1.50 -5.98
N GLN A 62 3.36 -2.83 -5.93
CA GLN A 62 4.26 -3.76 -6.64
C GLN A 62 4.20 -3.62 -8.17
N GLN A 63 3.06 -3.16 -8.69
CA GLN A 63 2.83 -2.92 -10.12
C GLN A 63 3.09 -1.47 -10.53
N ASP A 64 3.62 -0.64 -9.61
CA ASP A 64 3.88 0.79 -9.80
C ASP A 64 2.63 1.61 -10.22
N GLU A 65 1.43 1.12 -9.87
CA GLU A 65 0.15 1.82 -10.05
C GLU A 65 -0.10 2.86 -8.93
N PHE A 66 0.53 2.68 -7.77
CA PHE A 66 0.45 3.57 -6.61
C PHE A 66 1.84 3.81 -6.03
N LYS A 67 2.05 4.97 -5.42
CA LYS A 67 3.28 5.28 -4.67
C LYS A 67 3.00 5.26 -3.18
N GLU A 68 3.85 4.55 -2.43
CA GLU A 68 3.87 4.68 -0.98
C GLU A 68 4.42 6.05 -0.61
N TYR A 69 3.58 6.87 0.03
CA TYR A 69 3.92 8.24 0.40
C TYR A 69 4.71 8.30 1.71
N GLY A 70 4.39 7.40 2.66
CA GLY A 70 5.10 7.32 3.93
C GLY A 70 4.33 6.53 4.98
N ILE A 71 4.94 6.41 6.16
CA ILE A 71 4.38 5.68 7.30
C ILE A 71 4.32 6.63 8.50
N GLU A 72 3.16 6.70 9.14
CA GLU A 72 2.91 7.46 10.37
C GLU A 72 2.66 6.49 11.53
N GLN A 73 3.39 6.66 12.62
CA GLN A 73 3.11 5.96 13.88
C GLN A 73 2.31 6.89 14.80
N ILE A 74 1.11 6.46 15.16
CA ILE A 74 0.23 7.18 16.05
C ILE A 74 0.30 6.52 17.41
N GLN A 75 0.73 7.29 18.41
CA GLN A 75 0.67 6.90 19.81
C GLN A 75 -0.79 6.98 20.27
N GLY A 76 -1.26 5.96 20.98
CA GLY A 76 -2.62 5.92 21.50
C GLY A 76 -2.85 4.71 22.40
N ASN A 77 -3.87 4.78 23.24
CA ASN A 77 -4.22 3.65 24.10
C ASN A 77 -5.20 2.72 23.37
N TYR A 78 -4.67 1.89 22.46
CA TYR A 78 -5.47 0.93 21.72
C TYR A 78 -5.55 -0.40 22.48
N THR A 79 -6.62 -1.16 22.26
CA THR A 79 -6.82 -2.47 22.90
C THR A 79 -5.74 -3.50 22.53
N TRP A 80 -4.94 -3.23 21.51
CA TRP A 80 -3.85 -4.09 21.00
C TRP A 80 -2.46 -3.47 21.13
N GLY A 81 -2.31 -2.35 21.85
CA GLY A 81 -0.99 -1.75 22.10
C GLY A 81 -1.00 -0.22 22.14
N SER A 82 0.16 0.35 22.49
CA SER A 82 0.37 1.79 22.63
C SER A 82 0.53 2.54 21.30
N THR A 83 0.62 1.82 20.18
CA THR A 83 0.91 2.40 18.86
C THR A 83 0.06 1.79 17.76
N SER A 84 -0.28 2.61 16.76
CA SER A 84 -0.90 2.20 15.51
C SER A 84 -0.14 2.77 14.34
N THR A 85 0.07 1.97 13.29
CA THR A 85 0.83 2.39 12.11
C THR A 85 -0.11 2.63 10.93
N ARG A 86 -0.04 3.82 10.34
CA ARG A 86 -0.76 4.19 9.11
C ARG A 86 0.22 4.32 7.95
N LYS A 87 0.00 3.51 6.92
CA LYS A 87 0.72 3.62 5.66
C LYS A 87 -0.10 4.44 4.67
N TYR A 88 0.51 5.49 4.16
CA TYR A 88 -0.08 6.43 3.23
C TYR A 88 0.27 6.08 1.79
N TYR A 89 -0.72 6.20 0.92
CA TYR A 89 -0.61 5.94 -0.50
C TYR A 89 -1.00 7.20 -1.27
N SER A 90 -0.36 7.38 -2.41
CA SER A 90 -0.58 8.49 -3.32
C SER A 90 -0.55 8.00 -4.76
N LEU A 91 -1.08 8.83 -5.64
CA LEU A 91 -1.06 8.62 -7.08
C LEU A 91 -0.03 9.58 -7.71
N ASP A 92 0.46 9.25 -8.91
CA ASP A 92 1.32 10.18 -9.64
C ASP A 92 0.54 11.45 -9.99
N PRO A 93 1.06 12.66 -9.68
CA PRO A 93 0.38 13.91 -9.99
C PRO A 93 0.16 14.13 -11.49
N ASN A 94 0.93 13.48 -12.36
CA ASN A 94 0.77 13.61 -13.81
C ASN A 94 -0.30 12.68 -14.39
N LEU A 95 -0.87 11.77 -13.58
CA LEU A 95 -1.86 10.81 -14.05
C LEU A 95 -3.25 11.46 -14.07
N VAL A 96 -3.78 11.66 -15.29
CA VAL A 96 -5.14 12.15 -15.49
C VAL A 96 -6.13 11.02 -15.26
N ILE A 97 -7.03 11.20 -14.28
CA ILE A 97 -8.06 10.22 -13.92
C ILE A 97 -9.41 10.91 -13.89
N GLU A 98 -10.41 10.24 -14.45
CA GLU A 98 -11.82 10.62 -14.30
C GLU A 98 -12.33 10.17 -12.92
N ILE A 99 -12.72 11.14 -12.10
CA ILE A 99 -13.23 10.90 -10.75
C ILE A 99 -14.76 10.91 -10.81
N PRO A 100 -15.44 9.83 -10.39
CA PRO A 100 -16.90 9.77 -10.42
C PRO A 100 -17.52 10.59 -9.27
N ASP A 101 -18.74 11.11 -9.51
CA ASP A 101 -19.51 11.89 -8.52
C ASP A 101 -19.80 11.14 -7.21
N SER A 102 -19.86 9.81 -7.26
CA SER A 102 -20.03 8.98 -6.08
C SER A 102 -18.87 9.12 -5.09
N VAL A 103 -17.65 9.32 -5.58
CA VAL A 103 -16.46 9.54 -4.74
C VAL A 103 -16.55 10.91 -4.07
N PHE A 104 -16.91 11.96 -4.81
CA PHE A 104 -17.10 13.30 -4.22
C PHE A 104 -18.23 13.32 -3.19
N SER A 105 -19.31 12.59 -3.44
CA SER A 105 -20.43 12.44 -2.51
C SER A 105 -19.98 11.72 -1.23
N ALA A 106 -19.25 10.61 -1.36
CA ALA A 106 -18.67 9.89 -0.24
C ALA A 106 -17.72 10.76 0.60
N MET A 107 -16.87 11.55 -0.07
CA MET A 107 -15.97 12.50 0.60
C MET A 107 -16.74 13.56 1.40
N ARG A 108 -17.82 14.10 0.83
CA ARG A 108 -18.69 15.08 1.51
C ARG A 108 -19.33 14.48 2.76
N VAL A 109 -19.83 13.25 2.68
CA VAL A 109 -20.42 12.53 3.82
C VAL A 109 -19.39 12.29 4.92
N LEU A 110 -18.16 11.92 4.56
CA LEU A 110 -17.08 11.67 5.51
C LEU A 110 -16.40 12.96 6.03
N GLY A 111 -16.79 14.14 5.54
CA GLY A 111 -16.13 15.40 5.88
C GLY A 111 -14.67 15.48 5.39
N LEU A 112 -14.32 14.71 4.36
CA LEU A 112 -12.98 14.71 3.78
C LEU A 112 -12.83 15.87 2.79
N LYS A 113 -11.72 16.62 2.90
CA LYS A 113 -11.40 17.73 2.01
C LYS A 113 -10.53 17.26 0.84
N TYR A 114 -10.85 17.74 -0.37
CA TYR A 114 -9.96 17.62 -1.54
C TYR A 114 -8.62 18.28 -1.21
N LYS A 115 -7.51 17.65 -1.59
CA LYS A 115 -6.17 18.21 -1.37
C LYS A 115 -5.49 18.39 -2.71
N GLU A 116 -5.30 19.65 -3.11
CA GLU A 116 -4.62 20.03 -4.36
C GLU A 116 -3.14 19.59 -4.40
N LYS A 117 -2.56 19.20 -3.24
CA LYS A 117 -1.21 18.64 -3.12
C LYS A 117 -1.19 17.50 -2.09
N PRO A 118 -0.38 16.44 -2.29
CA PRO A 118 -0.12 15.47 -1.23
C PRO A 118 0.35 16.25 0.00
N ARG A 119 -0.19 15.93 1.19
CA ARG A 119 0.21 16.56 2.45
C ARG A 119 1.72 16.67 2.44
N LYS A 120 2.29 17.88 2.48
CA LYS A 120 3.71 17.98 2.85
C LYS A 120 3.82 17.22 4.16
N MET A 121 4.52 16.10 4.16
CA MET A 121 4.99 15.51 5.41
C MET A 121 5.78 16.62 6.08
N ASP A 122 5.39 17.01 7.29
CA ASP A 122 6.26 17.84 8.12
C ASP A 122 7.64 17.15 8.14
N ASP A 123 8.75 17.89 8.08
CA ASP A 123 10.11 17.32 7.95
C ASP A 123 10.50 16.30 9.05
N LYS A 124 9.64 16.12 10.06
CA LYS A 124 9.71 15.12 11.14
C LYS A 124 9.52 13.67 10.71
N PHE A 125 9.13 13.38 9.46
CA PHE A 125 8.78 12.02 9.03
C PHE A 125 9.85 11.26 8.23
N THR A 126 11.05 11.83 8.04
CA THR A 126 12.17 11.14 7.38
C THR A 126 12.91 10.19 8.33
N ASN A 127 12.23 9.18 8.87
CA ASN A 127 12.98 8.04 9.39
C ASN A 127 13.32 7.13 8.21
N LYS A 128 14.53 7.32 7.68
CA LYS A 128 15.15 6.49 6.64
C LYS A 128 15.22 5.03 7.12
N GLY A 129 14.14 4.29 6.92
CA GLY A 129 14.12 2.84 6.91
C GLY A 129 14.82 2.35 5.65
N SER A 130 16.14 2.30 5.73
CA SER A 130 17.07 1.80 4.73
C SER A 130 16.61 0.45 4.16
N LEU A 131 16.31 0.37 2.86
CA LEU A 131 16.25 -0.89 2.13
C LEU A 131 17.29 -0.82 1.01
N GLY A 132 18.31 -1.69 1.11
CA GLY A 132 19.25 -2.00 0.04
C GLY A 132 20.61 -1.31 0.14
N LYS A 133 21.41 -1.65 1.16
CA LYS A 133 22.86 -1.48 1.06
C LYS A 133 23.39 -2.35 -0.07
N GLU A 134 24.29 -1.75 -0.83
CA GLU A 134 25.19 -2.35 -1.81
C GLU A 134 25.81 -3.64 -1.28
N VAL A 135 25.73 -4.72 -2.05
CA VAL A 135 26.64 -5.86 -1.89
C VAL A 135 27.62 -5.76 -3.06
N SER A 136 28.71 -5.06 -2.80
CA SER A 136 29.96 -5.22 -3.53
C SER A 136 30.95 -5.89 -2.57
N SER A 137 31.92 -6.58 -3.17
CA SER A 137 33.12 -7.19 -2.58
C SER A 137 33.07 -8.65 -2.11
N ASP A 138 33.72 -9.46 -2.96
CA ASP A 138 34.81 -10.36 -2.61
C ASP A 138 34.48 -11.74 -2.02
N LYS A 139 34.39 -12.73 -2.93
CA LYS A 139 34.62 -14.15 -2.61
C LYS A 139 36.10 -14.48 -2.76
N GLU A 140 36.83 -14.46 -1.66
CA GLU A 140 38.07 -15.23 -1.50
C GLU A 140 37.84 -16.50 -0.66
N HIS A 141 38.13 -17.63 -1.30
CA HIS A 141 38.90 -18.78 -0.80
C HIS A 141 38.76 -19.31 0.64
N LYS A 142 38.32 -20.59 0.68
CA LYS A 142 38.91 -21.76 1.36
C LYS A 142 38.98 -21.85 2.91
N LYS A 143 38.39 -22.98 3.35
CA LYS A 143 38.92 -24.07 4.21
C LYS A 143 38.43 -24.18 5.66
N SER A 144 37.87 -25.38 5.90
CA SER A 144 38.09 -26.31 7.03
C SER A 144 37.67 -25.92 8.45
N GLY A 145 36.90 -26.81 9.08
CA GLY A 145 36.83 -26.90 10.54
C GLY A 145 35.59 -27.64 11.04
N VAL A 146 35.72 -28.95 11.23
CA VAL A 146 34.79 -29.82 11.95
C VAL A 146 34.74 -29.43 13.43
N ASN A 147 33.56 -29.39 14.05
CA ASN A 147 33.32 -30.13 15.31
C ASN A 147 31.84 -30.14 15.74
N GLU A 148 31.37 -31.36 15.97
CA GLU A 148 30.11 -31.71 16.61
C GLU A 148 30.18 -31.41 18.12
N SER A 149 29.07 -30.99 18.73
CA SER A 149 28.48 -31.67 19.89
C SER A 149 27.31 -30.90 20.53
N ASN A 150 26.30 -31.67 20.90
CA ASN A 150 25.39 -31.47 22.04
C ASN A 150 24.50 -30.23 22.09
N ILE A 151 23.24 -30.40 21.67
CA ILE A 151 22.10 -29.79 22.39
C ILE A 151 20.98 -30.83 22.55
N SER A 152 20.90 -31.37 23.76
CA SER A 152 19.78 -32.15 24.30
C SER A 152 18.48 -31.34 24.24
N ARG A 153 17.41 -31.93 23.67
CA ARG A 153 16.05 -31.37 23.69
C ARG A 153 15.17 -32.22 24.60
N PRO A 154 14.63 -31.67 25.72
CA PRO A 154 13.60 -32.38 26.47
C PRO A 154 12.24 -32.28 25.77
N HIS A 155 11.59 -33.44 25.61
CA HIS A 155 10.20 -33.59 25.20
C HIS A 155 9.26 -33.03 26.28
N LYS A 156 8.37 -32.10 25.92
CA LYS A 156 7.21 -31.73 26.75
C LYS A 156 6.05 -32.68 26.43
N THR A 157 5.63 -33.47 27.41
CA THR A 157 4.32 -34.13 27.43
C THR A 157 3.31 -33.18 28.07
N TYR A 158 2.17 -32.98 27.41
CA TYR A 158 1.00 -32.33 28.00
C TYR A 158 0.22 -33.37 28.81
N GLY A 159 -0.07 -33.05 30.06
CA GLY A 159 -1.07 -33.71 30.90
C GLY A 159 -2.31 -32.84 31.02
#